data_AF-K2EAA1-F1
#
_entry.id   AF-K2EAA1-F1
#
_cell.length_a   1.000
_cell.length_b   1.000
_cell.length_c   1.000
_cell.angle_alpha   90.00
_cell.angle_beta   90.00
_cell.angle_gamma   90.00
#
_symmetry.space_group_name_H-M   'P 1'
#
loop_
_entity.id
_entity.type
_entity.pdbx_description
1 polymer ?
#
loop_
_entity_poly.entity_id
_entity_poly.type
_entity_poly.pdbx_seq_one_letter_code
_entity_poly.pdbx_strand_id
1 'polypeptide(L)'
;MEKDNLYPSGIISGYYGNQTMQAVKQFQQKYGLEINGNFDLVTLNKFNQVYGGGDRQYYLNLIPTIIPTKPPINQSVISQIIDGNQEWGKAKQISEYSWIMKVGLDDRMATAKEIFEALNIYRQTNGSGALTWDEGLALYALQRAQDFSNLGRLDSHEGFKNYVNNIDNLKKLNFWSVGENSSYGYKLHGVHLIEWVYAGDKPHNDNQLNPKWTHIGIGVDGNQTDLIFGGNKM
;
A
#
# COMPACT_ATOMS: atom_id res chain seq x y z
N MET A 1 -32.39 -9.92 -13.14
CA MET A 1 -32.09 -9.31 -11.83
C MET A 1 -31.01 -8.28 -12.07
N GLU A 2 -31.32 -7.02 -11.80
CA GLU A 2 -30.37 -5.90 -11.97
C GLU A 2 -29.14 -6.17 -11.10
N LYS A 3 -27.93 -6.11 -11.68
CA LYS A 3 -26.69 -6.23 -10.91
C LYS A 3 -26.59 -4.99 -10.03
N ASP A 4 -27.02 -5.11 -8.78
CA ASP A 4 -26.87 -4.07 -7.78
C ASP A 4 -25.39 -3.75 -7.58
N ASN A 5 -24.99 -2.56 -8.05
CA ASN A 5 -23.62 -2.07 -8.04
C ASN A 5 -23.24 -1.44 -6.69
N LEU A 6 -23.65 -2.09 -5.59
CA LEU A 6 -23.45 -1.60 -4.21
C LEU A 6 -21.98 -1.67 -3.77
N TYR A 7 -21.19 -2.49 -4.48
CA TYR A 7 -19.77 -2.65 -4.24
C TYR A 7 -19.02 -2.83 -5.56
N PRO A 8 -18.83 -1.73 -6.32
CA PRO A 8 -18.32 -1.81 -7.69
C PRO A 8 -16.92 -2.41 -7.80
N SER A 9 -16.12 -2.35 -6.72
CA SER A 9 -14.75 -2.85 -6.74
C SER A 9 -14.66 -4.38 -6.62
N GLY A 10 -15.61 -5.05 -5.96
CA GLY A 10 -15.60 -6.51 -5.79
C GLY A 10 -14.44 -7.08 -4.96
N ILE A 11 -13.64 -6.24 -4.28
CA ILE A 11 -12.44 -6.66 -3.53
C ILE A 11 -12.83 -7.13 -2.11
N ILE A 12 -12.59 -8.41 -1.80
CA ILE A 12 -12.79 -8.99 -0.46
C ILE A 12 -11.43 -9.06 0.24
N SER A 13 -11.03 -7.98 0.90
CA SER A 13 -9.75 -7.88 1.62
C SER A 13 -9.73 -8.56 2.99
N GLY A 14 -10.91 -8.95 3.53
CA GLY A 14 -11.04 -9.46 4.89
C GLY A 14 -10.97 -8.40 5.99
N TYR A 15 -10.83 -7.11 5.63
CA TYR A 15 -10.77 -5.97 6.55
C TYR A 15 -11.87 -4.93 6.26
N TYR A 16 -12.35 -4.26 7.31
CA TYR A 16 -13.34 -3.20 7.22
C TYR A 16 -12.68 -1.85 6.86
N GLY A 17 -12.34 -1.66 5.58
CA GLY A 17 -11.71 -0.44 5.07
C GLY A 17 -12.68 0.59 4.49
N ASN A 18 -12.15 1.69 3.92
CA ASN A 18 -12.96 2.77 3.35
C ASN A 18 -13.93 2.27 2.27
N GLN A 19 -13.51 1.34 1.42
CA GLN A 19 -14.41 0.74 0.43
C GLN A 19 -15.58 0.03 1.12
N THR A 20 -15.31 -0.89 2.05
CA THR A 20 -16.34 -1.60 2.83
C THR A 20 -17.29 -0.62 3.52
N MET A 21 -16.75 0.42 4.17
CA MET A 21 -17.54 1.49 4.78
C MET A 21 -18.45 2.21 3.75
N GLN A 22 -17.95 2.52 2.54
CA GLN A 22 -18.78 3.11 1.48
C GLN A 22 -19.85 2.15 0.99
N ALA A 23 -19.55 0.85 0.88
CA ALA A 23 -20.55 -0.19 0.58
C ALA A 23 -21.65 -0.23 1.63
N VAL A 24 -21.26 -0.16 2.90
CA VAL A 24 -22.18 -0.17 4.03
C VAL A 24 -23.01 1.11 4.04
N LYS A 25 -22.43 2.28 3.73
CA LYS A 25 -23.19 3.53 3.55
C LYS A 25 -24.19 3.44 2.41
N GLN A 26 -23.80 2.88 1.26
CA GLN A 26 -24.72 2.68 0.13
C GLN A 26 -25.82 1.68 0.46
N PHE A 27 -25.51 0.61 1.19
CA PHE A 27 -26.49 -0.34 1.72
C PHE A 27 -27.48 0.36 2.66
N GLN A 28 -26.98 1.08 3.66
CA GLN A 28 -27.78 1.83 4.62
C GLN A 28 -28.68 2.84 3.92
N GLN A 29 -28.14 3.61 2.98
CA GLN A 29 -28.90 4.57 2.18
C GLN A 29 -30.01 3.88 1.38
N LYS A 30 -29.69 2.78 0.69
CA LYS A 30 -30.65 2.03 -0.14
C LYS A 30 -31.82 1.48 0.67
N TYR A 31 -31.58 1.05 1.91
CA TYR A 31 -32.58 0.41 2.75
C TYR A 31 -33.15 1.31 3.86
N GLY A 32 -32.88 2.62 3.80
CA GLY A 32 -33.45 3.62 4.72
C GLY A 32 -32.93 3.52 6.16
N LEU A 33 -31.69 3.08 6.36
CA LEU A 33 -31.00 3.06 7.65
C LEU A 33 -30.20 4.35 7.87
N GLU A 34 -29.72 4.56 9.09
CA GLU A 34 -28.75 5.62 9.39
C GLU A 34 -27.45 5.41 8.59
N ILE A 35 -27.03 6.40 7.81
CA ILE A 35 -25.90 6.30 6.85
C ILE A 35 -24.58 6.64 7.54
N ASN A 36 -24.22 5.88 8.57
CA ASN A 36 -23.00 6.11 9.35
C ASN A 36 -21.81 5.28 8.84
N GLY A 37 -22.06 4.26 8.02
CA GLY A 37 -21.04 3.34 7.52
C GLY A 37 -20.53 2.35 8.58
N ASN A 38 -21.26 2.16 9.67
CA ASN A 38 -21.00 1.14 10.67
C ASN A 38 -21.85 -0.09 10.38
N PHE A 39 -21.23 -1.28 10.35
CA PHE A 39 -21.96 -2.54 10.21
C PHE A 39 -22.39 -3.07 11.58
N ASP A 40 -23.29 -2.33 12.23
CA ASP A 40 -23.84 -2.62 13.55
C ASP A 40 -24.99 -3.66 13.49
N LEU A 41 -25.59 -3.97 14.65
CA LEU A 41 -26.65 -4.98 14.74
C LEU A 41 -27.89 -4.63 13.91
N VAL A 42 -28.21 -3.33 13.77
CA VAL A 42 -29.35 -2.87 12.96
C VAL A 42 -29.06 -3.11 11.48
N THR A 43 -27.86 -2.75 11.03
CA THR A 43 -27.39 -2.94 9.66
C THR A 43 -27.26 -4.43 9.31
N LEU A 44 -26.72 -5.24 10.23
CA LEU A 44 -26.61 -6.69 10.10
C LEU A 44 -27.98 -7.36 10.01
N ASN A 45 -28.95 -6.98 10.84
CA ASN A 45 -30.29 -7.53 10.79
C ASN A 45 -30.96 -7.24 9.45
N LYS A 46 -30.81 -6.02 8.92
CA LYS A 46 -31.34 -5.68 7.60
C LYS A 46 -30.61 -6.44 6.49
N PHE A 47 -29.29 -6.57 6.58
CA PHE A 47 -28.48 -7.35 5.65
C PHE A 47 -28.93 -8.81 5.60
N ASN A 48 -29.12 -9.44 6.76
CA ASN A 48 -29.62 -10.81 6.87
C ASN A 48 -31.08 -10.94 6.40
N GLN A 49 -31.93 -9.93 6.57
CA GLN A 49 -33.29 -9.95 6.01
C GLN A 49 -33.28 -9.96 4.48
N VAL A 50 -32.36 -9.21 3.86
CA VAL A 50 -32.28 -9.03 2.40
C VAL A 50 -31.55 -10.20 1.72
N TYR A 51 -30.46 -10.67 2.33
CA TYR A 51 -29.56 -11.64 1.72
C TYR A 51 -29.50 -12.98 2.46
N GLY A 52 -29.96 -13.05 3.71
CA GLY A 52 -29.75 -14.18 4.62
C GLY A 52 -30.42 -15.47 4.18
N GLY A 53 -29.64 -16.31 3.51
CA GLY A 53 -29.95 -17.73 3.28
C GLY A 53 -28.73 -18.59 2.93
N GLY A 54 -27.59 -18.01 2.57
CA GLY A 54 -26.37 -18.76 2.20
C GLY A 54 -25.30 -18.75 3.28
N ASP A 55 -24.58 -19.86 3.41
CA ASP A 55 -23.32 -19.89 4.14
C ASP A 55 -22.23 -19.08 3.41
N ARG A 56 -21.05 -18.92 4.03
CA ARG A 56 -19.90 -18.21 3.43
C ARG A 56 -19.57 -18.74 2.03
N GLN A 57 -19.74 -20.04 1.79
CA GLN A 57 -19.39 -20.69 0.53
C GLN A 57 -20.36 -20.30 -0.59
N TYR A 58 -21.65 -20.16 -0.28
CA TYR A 58 -22.67 -19.69 -1.23
C TYR A 58 -22.32 -18.34 -1.84
N TYR A 59 -21.88 -17.36 -1.03
CA TYR A 59 -21.54 -16.02 -1.52
C TYR A 59 -20.23 -15.97 -2.32
N LEU A 60 -19.23 -16.80 -1.96
CA LEU A 60 -17.98 -16.88 -2.71
C LEU A 60 -18.21 -17.40 -4.14
N ASN A 61 -19.19 -18.28 -4.33
CA ASN A 61 -19.52 -18.88 -5.62
C ASN A 61 -20.28 -17.94 -6.57
N LEU A 62 -20.75 -16.77 -6.09
CA LEU A 62 -21.48 -15.78 -6.90
C LEU A 62 -20.57 -14.73 -7.55
N ILE A 63 -19.26 -14.76 -7.28
CA ILE A 63 -18.29 -13.80 -7.83
C ILE A 63 -17.80 -14.30 -9.21
N PRO A 64 -17.96 -13.53 -10.31
CA PRO A 64 -17.50 -13.96 -11.64
C PRO A 64 -15.98 -14.07 -11.69
N THR A 65 -15.46 -15.27 -11.97
CA THR A 65 -14.02 -15.51 -12.14
C THR A 65 -13.59 -15.02 -13.52
N ILE A 66 -12.98 -13.83 -13.59
CA ILE A 66 -12.21 -13.41 -14.77
C ILE A 66 -10.78 -13.89 -14.54
N ILE A 67 -10.34 -14.90 -15.29
CA ILE A 67 -8.96 -15.42 -15.21
C ILE A 67 -8.12 -14.67 -16.25
N PRO A 68 -7.25 -13.71 -15.87
CA PRO A 68 -6.26 -13.16 -16.79
C PRO A 68 -5.13 -14.17 -17.03
N THR A 69 -4.83 -14.46 -18.30
CA THR A 69 -3.73 -15.34 -18.71
C THR A 69 -2.38 -14.65 -18.50
N LYS A 70 -1.58 -15.25 -17.61
CA LYS A 70 -0.20 -14.94 -17.24
C LYS A 70 0.76 -14.79 -18.45
N PRO A 71 1.49 -13.66 -18.60
CA PRO A 71 2.73 -13.63 -19.38
C PRO A 71 3.88 -14.29 -18.59
N PRO A 72 4.87 -14.89 -19.25
CA PRO A 72 5.92 -15.64 -18.57
C PRO A 72 6.89 -14.69 -17.84
N ILE A 73 6.80 -14.66 -16.51
CA ILE A 73 7.83 -14.06 -15.66
C ILE A 73 8.97 -15.06 -15.54
N ASN A 74 10.19 -14.62 -15.89
CA ASN A 74 11.40 -15.41 -15.75
C ASN A 74 11.73 -15.59 -14.26
N GLN A 75 11.39 -16.76 -13.72
CA GLN A 75 11.52 -17.11 -12.31
C GLN A 75 12.98 -17.23 -11.83
N SER A 76 13.97 -17.19 -12.72
CA SER A 76 15.37 -17.53 -12.39
C SER A 76 16.05 -16.55 -11.43
N VAL A 77 15.64 -15.27 -11.38
CA VAL A 77 16.31 -14.25 -10.55
C VAL A 77 15.79 -14.24 -9.12
N ILE A 78 14.50 -14.54 -8.90
CA ILE A 78 13.91 -14.59 -7.54
C ILE A 78 14.37 -15.83 -6.79
N SER A 79 14.54 -16.96 -7.48
CA SER A 79 15.01 -18.22 -6.88
C SER A 79 16.45 -18.18 -6.38
N GLN A 80 17.29 -17.24 -6.84
CA GLN A 80 18.68 -17.11 -6.37
C GLN A 80 18.84 -16.22 -5.13
N ILE A 81 17.86 -15.35 -4.83
CA ILE A 81 17.92 -14.43 -3.67
C ILE A 81 17.29 -15.04 -2.42
N ILE A 82 16.32 -15.94 -2.58
CA ILE A 82 15.66 -16.66 -1.47
C ILE A 82 16.45 -17.96 -1.19
N ASP A 83 17.71 -17.81 -0.79
CA ASP A 83 18.51 -18.96 -0.33
C ASP A 83 17.90 -19.52 0.97
N GLY A 84 17.83 -20.84 1.07
CA GLY A 84 16.87 -21.63 1.85
C GLY A 84 16.91 -21.50 3.38
N ASN A 85 17.70 -20.60 3.95
CA ASN A 85 17.92 -20.47 5.40
C ASN A 85 17.36 -19.18 6.04
N GLN A 86 16.69 -18.29 5.29
CA GLN A 86 16.09 -17.10 5.89
C GLN A 86 14.75 -17.43 6.58
N GLU A 87 14.64 -17.04 7.85
CA GLU A 87 13.41 -17.15 8.64
C GLU A 87 12.32 -16.22 8.09
N TRP A 88 11.10 -16.74 7.99
CA TRP A 88 9.94 -16.01 7.48
C TRP A 88 9.62 -14.80 8.38
N GLY A 89 9.32 -13.66 7.77
CA GLY A 89 8.92 -12.44 8.49
C GLY A 89 10.03 -11.75 9.28
N LYS A 90 11.30 -12.16 9.13
CA LYS A 90 12.44 -11.47 9.74
C LYS A 90 13.26 -10.72 8.69
N ALA A 91 13.37 -9.40 8.88
CA ALA A 91 14.25 -8.57 8.07
C ALA A 91 15.72 -8.93 8.33
N LYS A 92 16.49 -9.04 7.25
CA LYS A 92 17.92 -9.27 7.26
C LYS A 92 18.60 -8.16 6.47
N GLN A 93 19.50 -7.43 7.11
CA GLN A 93 20.31 -6.43 6.44
C GLN A 93 21.30 -7.12 5.49
N ILE A 94 21.39 -6.65 4.25
CA ILE A 94 22.29 -7.17 3.21
C ILE A 94 23.29 -6.12 2.70
N SER A 95 23.05 -4.85 2.99
CA SER A 95 23.98 -3.75 2.76
C SER A 95 23.72 -2.63 3.77
N GLU A 96 24.56 -1.60 3.81
CA GLU A 96 24.39 -0.44 4.69
C GLU A 96 22.97 0.16 4.65
N TYR A 97 22.33 0.13 3.47
CA TYR A 97 21.03 0.75 3.22
C TYR A 97 19.97 -0.23 2.68
N SER A 98 20.19 -1.54 2.76
CA SER A 98 19.26 -2.51 2.16
C SER A 98 18.99 -3.69 3.06
N TRP A 99 17.70 -4.02 3.16
CA TRP A 99 17.18 -5.15 3.90
C TRP A 99 16.36 -6.04 2.96
N ILE A 100 16.40 -7.35 3.22
CA ILE A 100 15.54 -8.33 2.59
C ILE A 100 14.74 -9.07 3.64
N MET A 101 13.56 -9.54 3.24
CA MET A 101 12.69 -10.29 4.13
C MET A 101 11.95 -11.35 3.31
N LYS A 102 11.91 -12.57 3.85
CA LYS A 102 11.12 -13.64 3.27
C LYS A 102 9.65 -13.47 3.66
N VAL A 103 8.81 -13.12 2.69
CA VAL A 103 7.35 -12.97 2.84
C VAL A 103 6.61 -13.69 1.73
N GLY A 104 5.32 -13.96 1.95
CA GLY A 104 4.41 -14.37 0.86
C GLY A 104 4.14 -13.18 -0.06
N LEU A 105 4.13 -13.42 -1.37
CA LEU A 105 3.74 -12.41 -2.35
C LEU A 105 2.23 -12.47 -2.58
N ASP A 106 1.62 -11.30 -2.78
CA ASP A 106 0.20 -11.19 -3.08
C ASP A 106 -0.09 -11.45 -4.57
N ASP A 107 -1.37 -11.48 -4.92
CA ASP A 107 -1.83 -11.68 -6.29
C ASP A 107 -1.49 -10.49 -7.21
N ARG A 108 -1.53 -9.27 -6.67
CA ARG A 108 -1.19 -8.02 -7.37
C ARG A 108 -0.41 -7.05 -6.48
N MET A 109 0.21 -6.06 -7.13
CA MET A 109 0.82 -4.93 -6.44
C MET A 109 -0.24 -3.90 -6.04
N ALA A 110 -0.07 -3.30 -4.86
CA ALA A 110 -0.86 -2.17 -4.41
C ALA A 110 -0.64 -0.94 -5.29
N THR A 111 -1.68 -0.15 -5.46
CA THR A 111 -1.59 1.20 -6.03
C THR A 111 -1.00 2.17 -5.02
N ALA A 112 -0.48 3.31 -5.48
CA ALA A 112 0.03 4.38 -4.61
C ALA A 112 -1.01 4.84 -3.57
N LYS A 113 -2.29 4.89 -3.96
CA LYS A 113 -3.40 5.22 -3.05
C LYS A 113 -3.59 4.16 -1.95
N GLU A 114 -3.54 2.88 -2.30
CA GLU A 114 -3.69 1.79 -1.33
C GLU A 114 -2.53 1.77 -0.33
N ILE A 115 -1.31 2.08 -0.77
CA ILE A 115 -0.14 2.21 0.10
C ILE A 115 -0.29 3.44 1.02
N PHE A 116 -0.74 4.57 0.48
CA PHE A 116 -0.97 5.80 1.26
C PHE A 116 -2.01 5.60 2.37
N GLU A 117 -3.14 4.97 2.05
CA GLU A 117 -4.17 4.64 3.03
C GLU A 117 -3.63 3.69 4.12
N ALA A 118 -2.91 2.64 3.72
CA ALA A 118 -2.30 1.69 4.66
C ALA A 118 -1.26 2.37 5.58
N LEU A 119 -0.39 3.22 5.03
CA LEU A 119 0.61 3.95 5.83
C LEU A 119 -0.05 4.88 6.84
N ASN A 120 -1.09 5.60 6.45
CA ASN A 120 -1.77 6.52 7.37
C ASN A 120 -2.53 5.81 8.47
N ILE A 121 -3.08 4.62 8.20
CA ILE A 121 -3.64 3.74 9.25
C ILE A 121 -2.51 3.30 10.18
N TYR A 122 -1.41 2.77 9.63
CA TYR A 122 -0.26 2.32 10.41
C TYR A 122 0.31 3.41 11.32
N ARG A 123 0.48 4.63 10.79
CA ARG A 123 0.95 5.80 11.56
C ARG A 123 0.02 6.11 12.73
N GLN A 124 -1.28 6.20 12.50
CA GLN A 124 -2.26 6.49 13.55
C GLN A 124 -2.27 5.42 14.65
N THR A 125 -2.24 4.14 14.26
CA THR A 125 -2.19 3.02 15.22
C THR A 125 -0.91 3.02 16.05
N ASN A 126 0.18 3.57 15.52
CA ASN A 126 1.48 3.67 16.19
C ASN A 126 1.77 5.09 16.74
N GLY A 127 0.73 5.89 16.99
CA GLY A 127 0.85 7.17 17.70
C GLY A 127 1.44 8.34 16.88
N SER A 128 1.54 8.18 15.55
CA SER A 128 2.00 9.22 14.63
C SER A 128 0.83 9.88 13.90
N GLY A 129 0.96 11.18 13.61
CA GLY A 129 -0.06 11.92 12.85
C GLY A 129 -0.17 11.44 11.40
N ALA A 130 -1.35 11.54 10.80
CA ALA A 130 -1.56 11.23 9.38
C ALA A 130 -0.77 12.21 8.48
N LEU A 131 -0.30 11.71 7.34
CA LEU A 131 0.38 12.46 6.29
C LEU A 131 -0.63 12.97 5.27
N THR A 132 -0.39 14.17 4.75
CA THR A 132 -1.14 14.75 3.64
C THR A 132 -0.50 14.34 2.32
N TRP A 133 -1.29 13.97 1.32
CA TRP A 133 -0.77 13.70 -0.02
C TRP A 133 -0.20 14.99 -0.65
N ASP A 134 1.00 14.90 -1.24
CA ASP A 134 1.58 15.97 -2.04
C ASP A 134 1.93 15.47 -3.44
N GLU A 135 1.37 16.14 -4.45
CA GLU A 135 1.50 15.74 -5.85
C GLU A 135 2.94 15.89 -6.38
N GLY A 136 3.68 16.91 -5.91
CA GLY A 136 5.07 17.12 -6.31
C GLY A 136 5.98 16.01 -5.80
N LEU A 137 5.78 15.61 -4.54
CA LEU A 137 6.47 14.45 -3.97
C LEU A 137 6.07 13.17 -4.71
N ALA A 138 4.80 13.00 -5.09
CA ALA A 138 4.32 11.78 -5.74
C ALA A 138 4.89 11.61 -7.15
N LEU A 139 4.96 12.70 -7.92
CA LEU A 139 5.61 12.71 -9.24
C LEU A 139 7.09 12.34 -9.14
N TYR A 140 7.78 12.88 -8.12
CA TYR A 140 9.19 12.54 -7.90
C TYR A 140 9.35 11.08 -7.45
N ALA A 141 8.51 10.60 -6.54
CA ALA A 141 8.50 9.20 -6.11
C ALA A 141 8.22 8.23 -7.27
N LEU A 142 7.32 8.59 -8.19
CA LEU A 142 7.07 7.78 -9.40
C LEU A 142 8.30 7.72 -10.31
N GLN A 143 8.99 8.85 -10.52
CA GLN A 143 10.25 8.87 -11.26
C GLN A 143 11.29 7.95 -10.62
N ARG A 144 11.41 7.98 -9.28
CA ARG A 144 12.33 7.11 -8.53
C ARG A 144 11.99 5.63 -8.72
N ALA A 145 10.72 5.25 -8.63
CA ALA A 145 10.29 3.88 -8.90
C ALA A 145 10.65 3.41 -10.33
N GLN A 146 10.49 4.30 -11.32
CA GLN A 146 10.88 4.03 -12.72
C GLN A 146 12.40 3.91 -12.88
N ASP A 147 13.19 4.72 -12.17
CA ASP A 147 14.65 4.60 -12.17
C ASP A 147 15.08 3.23 -11.64
N PHE A 148 14.42 2.71 -10.59
CA PHE A 148 14.69 1.37 -10.07
C PHE A 148 14.33 0.28 -11.08
N SER A 149 13.22 0.42 -11.80
CA SER A 149 12.84 -0.50 -12.88
C SER A 149 13.89 -0.52 -13.99
N ASN A 150 14.39 0.65 -14.39
CA ASN A 150 15.42 0.79 -15.43
C ASN A 150 16.77 0.20 -14.98
N LEU A 151 17.13 0.38 -13.70
CA LEU A 151 18.35 -0.18 -13.12
C LEU A 151 18.25 -1.68 -12.84
N GLY A 152 17.05 -2.21 -12.70
CA GLY A 152 16.81 -3.59 -12.26
C GLY A 152 17.19 -3.85 -10.79
N ARG A 153 17.38 -2.79 -9.99
CA ARG A 153 17.77 -2.84 -8.57
C ARG A 153 17.54 -1.49 -7.88
N LEU A 154 17.64 -1.47 -6.55
CA LEU A 154 17.79 -0.23 -5.77
C LEU A 154 19.20 0.36 -5.94
N ASP A 155 19.31 1.68 -5.74
CA ASP A 155 20.53 2.47 -5.89
C ASP A 155 21.12 2.96 -4.56
N SER A 156 20.72 2.36 -3.43
CA SER A 156 21.17 2.76 -2.10
C SER A 156 20.98 4.26 -1.81
N HIS A 157 19.86 4.82 -2.29
CA HIS A 157 19.48 6.23 -2.17
C HIS A 157 20.37 7.21 -2.94
N GLU A 158 21.20 6.74 -3.88
CA GLU A 158 22.11 7.60 -4.64
C GLU A 158 21.35 8.64 -5.48
N GLY A 159 20.36 8.21 -6.27
CA GLY A 159 19.54 9.12 -7.07
C GLY A 159 18.81 10.15 -6.20
N PHE A 160 18.28 9.71 -5.05
CA PHE A 160 17.65 10.61 -4.08
C PHE A 160 18.61 11.64 -3.51
N LYS A 161 19.76 11.21 -3.00
CA LYS A 161 20.80 12.10 -2.45
C LYS A 161 21.23 13.13 -3.50
N ASN A 162 21.47 12.68 -4.73
CA ASN A 162 21.87 13.57 -5.83
C ASN A 162 20.79 14.62 -6.15
N TYR A 163 19.51 14.22 -6.17
CA TYR A 163 18.41 15.12 -6.42
C TYR A 163 18.25 16.18 -5.31
N VAL A 164 18.24 15.76 -4.04
CA VAL A 164 17.94 16.67 -2.91
C VAL A 164 19.13 17.54 -2.49
N ASN A 165 20.36 17.13 -2.83
CA ASN A 165 21.56 17.96 -2.64
C ASN A 165 21.62 19.12 -3.66
N ASN A 166 20.83 19.07 -4.73
CA ASN A 166 20.63 20.21 -5.62
C ASN A 166 19.56 21.14 -5.03
N ILE A 167 19.95 22.37 -4.71
CA ILE A 167 19.08 23.34 -4.04
C ILE A 167 17.85 23.72 -4.87
N ASP A 168 17.95 23.75 -6.19
CA ASP A 168 16.83 24.12 -7.07
C ASP A 168 15.79 23.00 -7.12
N ASN A 169 16.25 21.75 -7.11
CA ASN A 169 15.38 20.58 -7.01
C ASN A 169 14.66 20.52 -5.66
N LEU A 170 15.37 20.80 -4.55
CA LEU A 170 14.75 20.83 -3.22
C LEU A 170 13.72 21.95 -3.11
N LYS A 171 14.03 23.15 -3.64
CA LYS A 171 13.06 24.26 -3.74
C LYS A 171 11.86 23.91 -4.59
N LYS A 172 12.05 23.15 -5.68
CA LYS A 172 10.96 22.67 -6.53
C LYS A 172 10.01 21.70 -5.80
N LEU A 173 10.54 20.86 -4.92
CA LEU A 173 9.69 20.03 -4.04
C LEU A 173 8.95 20.87 -3.00
N ASN A 174 9.50 22.03 -2.62
CA ASN A 174 8.90 22.99 -1.69
C ASN A 174 8.80 22.47 -0.24
N PHE A 175 9.86 21.82 0.27
CA PHE A 175 9.92 21.27 1.63
C PHE A 175 11.29 21.49 2.28
N TRP A 176 11.32 21.93 3.54
CA TRP A 176 12.56 22.14 4.30
C TRP A 176 13.34 20.84 4.57
N SER A 177 12.64 19.71 4.56
CA SER A 177 13.25 18.40 4.76
C SER A 177 12.46 17.35 4.01
N VAL A 178 13.18 16.36 3.49
CA VAL A 178 12.62 15.22 2.76
C VAL A 178 13.31 13.92 3.18
N GLY A 179 12.62 12.78 3.03
CA GLY A 179 13.15 11.44 3.31
C GLY A 179 12.61 10.41 2.31
N GLU A 180 13.26 9.26 2.21
CA GLU A 180 12.94 8.21 1.22
C GLU A 180 12.85 6.85 1.91
N ASN A 181 11.83 6.06 1.56
CA ASN A 181 11.78 4.61 1.77
C ASN A 181 11.52 3.93 0.42
N SER A 182 12.39 3.01 0.01
CA SER A 182 12.31 2.38 -1.32
C SER A 182 12.20 0.85 -1.21
N SER A 183 11.49 0.23 -2.15
CA SER A 183 11.36 -1.23 -2.23
C SER A 183 11.45 -1.73 -3.66
N TYR A 184 11.99 -2.94 -3.85
CA TYR A 184 12.19 -3.55 -5.15
C TYR A 184 11.80 -5.03 -5.14
N GLY A 185 10.87 -5.41 -6.02
CA GLY A 185 10.56 -6.80 -6.34
C GLY A 185 9.47 -7.46 -5.50
N TYR A 186 8.99 -6.80 -4.45
CA TYR A 186 7.86 -7.30 -3.66
C TYR A 186 6.54 -6.89 -4.33
N LYS A 187 5.75 -7.90 -4.72
CA LYS A 187 4.38 -7.73 -5.18
C LYS A 187 3.43 -7.90 -3.99
N LEU A 188 3.02 -6.79 -3.38
CA LEU A 188 2.29 -6.78 -2.12
C LEU A 188 1.13 -5.79 -2.12
N HIS A 189 0.09 -6.10 -1.36
CA HIS A 189 -0.97 -5.17 -0.96
C HIS A 189 -0.41 -4.12 0.00
N GLY A 190 -1.10 -2.97 0.13
CA GLY A 190 -0.58 -1.81 0.85
C GLY A 190 -0.22 -2.13 2.31
N VAL A 191 -1.11 -2.85 3.02
CA VAL A 191 -0.88 -3.26 4.41
C VAL A 191 0.37 -4.14 4.54
N HIS A 192 0.53 -5.15 3.68
CA HIS A 192 1.69 -6.04 3.72
C HIS A 192 3.00 -5.30 3.39
N LEU A 193 2.97 -4.37 2.43
CA LEU A 193 4.15 -3.56 2.12
C LEU A 193 4.55 -2.69 3.31
N ILE A 194 3.59 -2.02 3.95
CA ILE A 194 3.84 -1.13 5.09
C ILE A 194 4.28 -1.90 6.33
N GLU A 195 3.55 -2.95 6.70
CA GLU A 195 3.76 -3.65 7.97
C GLU A 195 4.84 -4.73 7.90
N TRP A 196 4.96 -5.43 6.77
CA TRP A 196 5.97 -6.47 6.66
C TRP A 196 7.27 -5.87 6.16
N VAL A 197 7.24 -5.14 5.04
CA VAL A 197 8.48 -4.67 4.41
C VAL A 197 9.02 -3.43 5.11
N TYR A 198 8.30 -2.31 5.09
CA TYR A 198 8.83 -1.06 5.62
C TYR A 198 8.84 -0.99 7.14
N ALA A 199 7.96 -1.70 7.85
CA ALA A 199 8.03 -1.81 9.31
C ALA A 199 8.91 -2.98 9.78
N GLY A 200 9.35 -3.85 8.85
CA GLY A 200 10.14 -5.03 9.17
C GLY A 200 11.56 -4.74 9.65
N ASP A 201 12.11 -3.56 9.33
CA ASP A 201 13.37 -3.07 9.85
C ASP A 201 13.26 -1.69 10.48
N LYS A 202 14.16 -1.42 11.43
CA LYS A 202 14.12 -0.22 12.25
C LYS A 202 14.28 1.07 11.42
N PRO A 203 15.26 1.19 10.50
CA PRO A 203 15.45 2.44 9.75
C PRO A 203 14.24 2.85 8.91
N HIS A 204 13.64 1.92 8.16
CA HIS A 204 12.44 2.23 7.39
C HIS A 204 11.26 2.54 8.32
N ASN A 205 11.10 1.79 9.41
CA ASN A 205 9.99 2.02 10.32
C ASN A 205 10.09 3.35 11.08
N ASP A 206 11.28 3.70 11.55
CA ASP A 206 11.57 5.00 12.16
C ASP A 206 11.21 6.14 11.19
N ASN A 207 11.47 5.97 9.89
CA ASN A 207 11.10 6.95 8.88
C ASN A 207 9.58 7.02 8.68
N GLN A 208 8.89 5.86 8.62
CA GLN A 208 7.42 5.80 8.52
C GLN A 208 6.71 6.49 9.67
N LEU A 209 7.27 6.42 10.89
CA LEU A 209 6.69 6.95 12.12
C LEU A 209 7.27 8.30 12.54
N ASN A 210 8.16 8.89 11.73
CA ASN A 210 8.79 10.14 12.13
C ASN A 210 7.74 11.26 12.20
N PRO A 211 7.56 11.93 13.36
CA PRO A 211 6.56 12.98 13.52
C PRO A 211 6.94 14.28 12.80
N LYS A 212 8.18 14.43 12.33
CA LYS A 212 8.60 15.59 11.54
C LYS A 212 7.95 15.62 10.14
N TRP A 213 7.48 14.48 9.66
CA TRP A 213 6.81 14.37 8.36
C TRP A 213 5.36 14.78 8.47
N THR A 214 4.93 15.63 7.54
CA THR A 214 3.55 16.12 7.43
C THR A 214 2.94 15.80 6.06
N HIS A 215 3.77 15.53 5.06
CA HIS A 215 3.36 15.22 3.69
C HIS A 215 4.03 13.94 3.18
N ILE A 216 3.43 13.36 2.14
CA ILE A 216 4.02 12.22 1.43
C ILE A 216 3.60 12.20 -0.04
N GLY A 217 4.51 11.71 -0.87
CA GLY A 217 4.23 11.24 -2.22
C GLY A 217 4.66 9.79 -2.37
N ILE A 218 3.88 9.00 -3.11
CA ILE A 218 4.14 7.56 -3.31
C ILE A 218 4.16 7.24 -4.80
N GLY A 219 5.25 6.61 -5.23
CA GLY A 219 5.43 6.09 -6.58
C GLY A 219 5.33 4.57 -6.60
N VAL A 220 4.68 4.04 -7.63
CA VAL A 220 4.63 2.60 -7.92
C VAL A 220 4.86 2.41 -9.41
N ASP A 221 5.87 1.61 -9.76
CA ASP A 221 6.11 1.14 -11.13
C ASP A 221 6.35 -0.37 -11.06
N GLY A 222 5.52 -1.19 -11.71
CA GLY A 222 5.61 -2.64 -11.58
C GLY A 222 5.53 -3.14 -10.13
N ASN A 223 6.64 -3.69 -9.62
CA ASN A 223 6.81 -4.15 -8.23
C ASN A 223 7.86 -3.31 -7.48
N GLN A 224 8.11 -2.09 -7.97
CA GLN A 224 9.02 -1.12 -7.42
C GLN A 224 8.20 -0.02 -6.77
N THR A 225 8.57 0.35 -5.55
CA THR A 225 7.91 1.43 -4.82
C THR A 225 8.90 2.40 -4.24
N ASP A 226 8.49 3.66 -4.22
CA ASP A 226 9.22 4.70 -3.54
C ASP A 226 8.25 5.59 -2.75
N LEU A 227 8.59 5.86 -1.49
CA LEU A 227 7.83 6.71 -0.59
C LEU A 227 8.71 7.91 -0.24
N ILE A 228 8.32 9.08 -0.73
CA ILE A 228 9.00 10.35 -0.45
C ILE A 228 8.21 11.12 0.61
N PHE A 229 8.81 11.26 1.79
CA PHE A 229 8.25 12.00 2.92
C PHE A 229 8.68 13.45 2.86
N GLY A 230 7.76 14.37 3.14
CA GLY A 230 8.00 15.81 3.24
C GLY A 230 7.69 16.34 4.64
N GLY A 231 8.58 17.19 5.15
CA GLY A 231 8.35 17.94 6.40
C GLY A 231 7.49 19.17 6.18
N ASN A 232 7.79 20.25 6.91
CA ASN A 232 7.13 21.54 6.68
C ASN A 232 7.48 22.10 5.30
N LYS A 233 6.51 22.75 4.65
CA LYS A 233 6.72 23.46 3.39
C LYS A 233 7.67 24.64 3.57
N MET A 234 8.41 24.96 2.50
CA MET A 234 9.30 26.12 2.43
C MET A 234 8.55 27.45 2.39
#